data_AF-A0A832HN07-F1
#
_entry.id   AF-A0A832HN07-F1
#
_cell.length_a   1.000
_cell.length_b   1.000
_cell.length_c   1.000
_cell.angle_alpha   90.00
_cell.angle_beta   90.00
_cell.angle_gamma   90.00
#
_symmetry.space_group_name_H-M   'P 1'
#
loop_
_entity.id
_entity.type
_entity.pdbx_description
1 polymer ?
#
loop_
_entity_poly.entity_id
_entity_poly.type
_entity_poly.pdbx_seq_one_letter_code
_entity_poly.pdbx_strand_id
1 'polypeptide(L)'
;MRDGSWPRRHALNRFESEANKPGYVRLKSRLTWRNFIQFSAFGKAKNIALDLRRNCVQIISVNTASRNLPHHLSVLRERMMHPDNYELAATYYLEEFAGDVGFLSKSEPNQESCLVGVMNGIVAKMLGRPIKLDDAKVFSLSEYRFFHGCASFEGRVILFFYFEEEETGIFLVMPGSKGGVDVGRFKIPDGWSDPKKN
;
A
#
# COMPACT_ATOMS: atom_id res chain seq x y z
N MET A 1 17.42 16.94 -32.72
CA MET A 1 17.10 15.53 -33.02
C MET A 1 18.31 14.67 -32.67
N ARG A 2 18.32 14.03 -31.50
CA ARG A 2 19.24 12.93 -31.15
C ARG A 2 18.48 11.93 -30.29
N ASP A 3 18.37 10.72 -30.85
CA ASP A 3 18.17 9.40 -30.25
C ASP A 3 18.16 9.32 -28.71
N GLY A 4 17.03 8.87 -28.16
CA GLY A 4 16.81 8.58 -26.75
C GLY A 4 16.62 7.08 -26.48
N SER A 5 17.66 6.28 -26.69
CA SER A 5 17.68 4.87 -26.31
C SER A 5 18.35 4.64 -24.94
N TRP A 6 17.54 4.36 -23.92
CA TRP A 6 17.99 3.89 -22.61
C TRP A 6 18.35 2.39 -22.64
N PRO A 7 19.46 1.95 -22.01
CA PRO A 7 19.85 0.54 -21.96
C PRO A 7 19.03 -0.24 -20.93
N ARG A 8 18.11 -1.06 -21.43
CA ARG A 8 17.02 -1.72 -20.68
C ARG A 8 17.40 -3.03 -19.96
N ARG A 9 18.68 -3.32 -19.67
CA ARG A 9 19.10 -4.69 -19.28
C ARG A 9 19.88 -4.90 -17.99
N HIS A 10 20.35 -3.85 -17.30
CA HIS A 10 21.17 -4.04 -16.09
C HIS A 10 20.46 -3.77 -14.74
N ALA A 11 19.31 -3.08 -14.73
CA ALA A 11 18.53 -2.85 -13.50
C ALA A 11 17.61 -4.04 -13.11
N LEU A 12 17.34 -4.95 -14.04
CA LEU A 12 16.44 -6.10 -13.82
C LEU A 12 17.05 -7.20 -12.94
N ASN A 13 18.38 -7.36 -12.96
CA ASN A 13 19.03 -8.47 -12.23
C ASN A 13 19.19 -8.19 -10.73
N ARG A 14 19.05 -6.94 -10.27
CA ARG A 14 19.07 -6.61 -8.83
C ARG A 14 17.71 -6.83 -8.16
N PHE A 15 16.62 -6.90 -8.94
CA PHE A 15 15.31 -7.39 -8.48
C PHE A 15 15.32 -8.90 -8.14
N GLU A 16 16.31 -9.66 -8.61
CA GLU A 16 16.30 -11.12 -8.54
C GLU A 16 16.75 -11.70 -7.18
N SER A 17 17.49 -10.96 -6.34
CA SER A 17 18.11 -11.59 -5.15
C SER A 17 17.26 -11.58 -3.87
N GLU A 18 16.30 -10.67 -3.71
CA GLU A 18 15.42 -10.62 -2.52
C GLU A 18 13.97 -11.02 -2.81
N ALA A 19 13.53 -10.95 -4.07
CA ALA A 19 12.19 -11.40 -4.48
C ALA A 19 12.06 -12.93 -4.61
N ASN A 20 13.12 -13.69 -4.26
CA ASN A 20 13.23 -15.14 -4.47
C ASN A 20 13.11 -15.97 -3.19
N LYS A 21 12.76 -15.37 -2.06
CA LYS A 21 12.23 -16.10 -0.90
C LYS A 21 10.71 -15.90 -0.88
N PRO A 22 9.88 -16.95 -1.01
CA PRO A 22 8.43 -16.81 -0.91
C PRO A 22 8.05 -16.58 0.56
N GLY A 23 8.26 -15.36 1.04
CA GLY A 23 7.72 -14.86 2.30
C GLY A 23 6.33 -14.26 2.04
N TYR A 24 5.40 -15.06 1.53
CA TYR A 24 3.99 -14.69 1.57
C TYR A 24 3.43 -15.33 2.83
N VAL A 25 3.14 -14.52 3.82
CA VAL A 25 2.44 -14.98 5.01
C VAL A 25 0.96 -14.58 4.85
N ARG A 26 0.09 -15.40 5.45
CA ARG A 26 -1.36 -15.24 5.34
C ARG A 26 -1.88 -14.78 6.69
N LEU A 27 -2.41 -13.57 6.74
CA LEU A 27 -3.18 -13.14 7.90
C LEU A 27 -4.48 -13.96 7.99
N LYS A 28 -4.59 -14.77 9.05
CA LYS A 28 -5.83 -15.49 9.43
C LYS A 28 -6.82 -14.60 10.20
N SER A 29 -6.55 -13.30 10.33
CA SER A 29 -7.38 -12.42 11.14
C SER A 29 -8.75 -12.19 10.48
N ARG A 30 -9.79 -12.15 11.31
CA ARG A 30 -11.11 -11.60 10.97
C ARG A 30 -10.96 -10.09 10.79
N LEU A 31 -10.27 -9.66 9.74
CA LEU A 31 -10.34 -8.28 9.31
C LEU A 31 -11.77 -8.07 8.82
N THR A 32 -12.63 -7.54 9.69
CA THR A 32 -14.02 -7.36 9.35
C THR A 32 -14.12 -6.36 8.21
N TRP A 33 -14.89 -6.70 7.18
CA TRP A 33 -15.21 -5.92 5.97
C TRP A 33 -15.66 -4.45 6.20
N ARG A 34 -15.76 -4.01 7.46
CA ARG A 34 -16.29 -2.71 7.90
C ARG A 34 -15.37 -1.53 7.58
N ASN A 35 -14.05 -1.70 7.65
CA ASN A 35 -13.11 -0.61 7.33
C ASN A 35 -13.01 -0.35 5.80
N PHE A 36 -13.45 -1.30 4.97
CA PHE A 36 -13.34 -1.25 3.51
C PHE A 36 -14.37 -0.33 2.84
N ILE A 37 -15.52 -0.09 3.47
CA ILE A 37 -16.61 0.73 2.88
C ILE A 37 -16.24 2.22 2.79
N GLN A 38 -15.31 2.70 3.62
CA GLN A 38 -14.91 4.11 3.60
C GLN A 38 -13.95 4.45 2.45
N PHE A 39 -13.16 3.48 1.96
CA PHE A 39 -12.19 3.67 0.88
C PHE A 39 -12.81 3.55 -0.54
N SER A 40 -13.88 2.76 -0.70
CA SER A 40 -14.59 2.58 -1.97
C SER A 40 -15.50 3.74 -2.37
N ALA A 41 -15.67 4.76 -1.51
CA ALA A 41 -16.46 5.96 -1.80
C ALA A 41 -15.82 6.91 -2.84
N PHE A 42 -14.61 6.62 -3.33
CA PHE A 42 -13.85 7.52 -4.20
C PHE A 42 -13.83 7.14 -5.71
N GLY A 43 -14.73 6.26 -6.17
CA GLY A 43 -14.89 5.98 -7.61
C GLY A 43 -15.96 4.94 -7.95
N LYS A 44 -17.15 5.42 -8.35
CA LYS A 44 -18.27 4.67 -8.97
C LYS A 44 -18.63 3.29 -8.39
N ALA A 45 -19.26 3.27 -7.22
CA ALA A 45 -20.15 2.17 -6.81
C ALA A 45 -21.45 2.73 -6.20
N LYS A 46 -22.34 3.25 -7.06
CA LYS A 46 -23.59 3.90 -6.60
C LYS A 46 -24.68 2.96 -6.05
N ASN A 47 -24.50 1.63 -6.03
CA ASN A 47 -25.63 0.71 -5.76
C ASN A 47 -25.41 -0.34 -4.65
N ILE A 48 -24.47 -0.17 -3.73
CA ILE A 48 -24.33 -1.09 -2.56
C ILE A 48 -24.53 -0.34 -1.22
N ALA A 49 -24.83 0.96 -1.25
CA ALA A 49 -24.86 1.81 -0.05
C ALA A 49 -26.19 1.82 0.73
N LEU A 50 -27.21 1.04 0.34
CA LEU A 50 -28.57 1.22 0.88
C LEU A 50 -29.08 0.12 1.83
N ASP A 51 -28.36 -0.99 2.03
CA ASP A 51 -28.91 -2.12 2.81
C ASP A 51 -28.24 -2.37 4.19
N LEU A 52 -27.24 -1.57 4.58
CA LEU A 52 -26.52 -1.76 5.86
C LEU A 52 -26.94 -0.78 6.97
N ARG A 53 -27.98 0.03 6.75
CA ARG A 53 -28.38 1.13 7.66
C ARG A 53 -29.15 0.72 8.92
N ARG A 54 -29.51 -0.56 9.12
CA ARG A 54 -30.51 -0.91 10.15
C ARG A 54 -30.04 -1.66 11.39
N ASN A 55 -28.84 -2.25 11.46
CA ASN A 55 -28.44 -2.97 12.70
C ASN A 55 -26.92 -3.10 12.86
N CYS A 56 -26.23 -2.03 13.27
CA CYS A 56 -25.02 -2.22 14.09
C CYS A 56 -24.73 -1.04 15.00
N VAL A 57 -24.96 -1.29 16.28
CA VAL A 57 -24.49 -0.55 17.43
C VAL A 57 -22.97 -0.36 17.37
N GLN A 58 -22.54 0.83 17.77
CA GLN A 58 -21.17 1.34 17.85
C GLN A 58 -20.16 0.33 18.43
N ILE A 59 -19.17 -0.04 17.63
CA ILE A 59 -17.78 -0.15 18.10
C ILE A 59 -16.98 0.75 17.17
N ILE A 60 -16.64 1.93 17.68
CA ILE A 60 -15.86 2.92 16.95
C ILE A 60 -14.45 2.36 16.83
N SER A 61 -14.08 1.81 15.67
CA SER A 61 -12.66 1.67 15.32
C SER A 61 -12.15 3.10 15.11
N VAL A 62 -11.71 3.74 16.20
CA VAL A 62 -11.17 5.10 16.15
C VAL A 62 -9.82 4.96 15.47
N ASN A 63 -9.73 5.26 14.18
CA ASN A 63 -8.43 5.40 13.56
C ASN A 63 -7.79 6.66 14.17
N THR A 64 -6.59 6.56 14.76
CA THR A 64 -6.01 7.63 15.58
C THR A 64 -4.71 8.24 15.08
N ALA A 65 -4.20 7.81 13.91
CA ALA A 65 -2.92 8.25 13.36
C ALA A 65 -2.68 9.77 13.44
N SER A 66 -3.67 10.58 13.08
CA SER A 66 -3.61 12.04 13.03
C SER A 66 -3.46 12.72 14.38
N ARG A 67 -3.84 12.04 15.48
CA ARG A 67 -3.76 12.56 16.86
C ARG A 67 -2.32 12.61 17.36
N ASN A 68 -1.49 11.64 16.95
CA ASN A 68 -0.08 11.59 17.29
C ASN A 68 0.72 10.94 16.16
N LEU A 69 0.76 11.64 15.02
CA LEU A 69 1.32 11.11 13.78
C LEU A 69 2.79 10.66 13.91
N PRO A 70 3.70 11.39 14.59
CA PRO A 70 5.06 10.92 14.81
C PRO A 70 5.12 9.57 15.54
N HIS A 71 4.31 9.40 16.59
CA HIS A 71 4.25 8.13 17.33
C HIS A 71 3.75 6.99 16.44
N HIS A 72 2.63 7.18 15.74
CA HIS A 72 2.05 6.12 14.91
C HIS A 72 2.99 5.71 13.76
N LEU A 73 3.66 6.67 13.13
CA LEU A 73 4.65 6.37 12.09
C LEU A 73 5.87 5.62 12.66
N SER A 74 6.34 5.98 13.85
CA SER A 74 7.41 5.24 14.54
C SER A 74 7.01 3.79 14.80
N VAL A 75 5.79 3.54 15.32
CA VAL A 75 5.29 2.18 15.60
C VAL A 75 5.11 1.40 14.30
N LEU A 76 4.58 2.04 13.25
CA LEU A 76 4.39 1.40 11.95
C LEU A 76 5.73 0.97 11.33
N ARG A 77 6.73 1.85 11.40
CA ARG A 77 8.11 1.59 10.95
C ARG A 77 8.74 0.44 11.73
N GLU A 78 8.66 0.46 13.05
CA GLU A 78 9.19 -0.61 13.91
C GLU A 78 8.59 -1.98 13.53
N ARG A 79 7.25 -2.04 13.40
CA ARG A 79 6.54 -3.26 13.01
C ARG A 79 6.93 -3.73 11.61
N MET A 80 7.06 -2.81 10.66
CA MET A 80 7.44 -3.13 9.28
C MET A 80 8.84 -3.77 9.21
N MET A 81 9.77 -3.31 10.05
CA MET A 81 11.16 -3.79 10.04
C MET A 81 11.35 -5.10 10.80
N HIS A 82 10.38 -5.54 11.60
CA HIS A 82 10.46 -6.81 12.32
C HIS A 82 10.73 -7.97 11.34
N PRO A 83 11.71 -8.86 11.61
CA PRO A 83 12.10 -9.92 10.68
C PRO A 83 10.94 -10.86 10.31
N ASP A 84 10.23 -11.37 11.33
CA ASP A 84 9.22 -12.43 11.12
C ASP A 84 7.75 -11.95 11.16
N ASN A 85 7.47 -10.78 11.74
CA ASN A 85 6.11 -10.33 12.09
C ASN A 85 5.71 -9.02 11.39
N TYR A 86 6.27 -8.74 10.22
CA TYR A 86 6.00 -7.50 9.50
C TYR A 86 4.54 -7.31 9.07
N GLU A 87 3.77 -8.39 9.00
CA GLU A 87 2.34 -8.31 8.72
C GLU A 87 1.54 -7.60 9.82
N LEU A 88 2.10 -7.50 11.03
CA LEU A 88 1.52 -6.69 12.10
C LEU A 88 1.52 -5.20 11.74
N ALA A 89 2.42 -4.76 10.85
CA ALA A 89 2.39 -3.40 10.30
C ALA A 89 1.16 -3.20 9.41
N ALA A 90 0.81 -4.21 8.59
CA ALA A 90 -0.38 -4.20 7.75
C ALA A 90 -1.67 -4.09 8.59
N THR A 91 -1.77 -4.87 9.67
CA THR A 91 -2.91 -4.80 10.60
C THR A 91 -2.98 -3.43 11.28
N TYR A 92 -1.85 -2.95 11.81
CA TYR A 92 -1.77 -1.65 12.46
C TYR A 92 -2.17 -0.50 11.55
N TYR A 93 -1.71 -0.54 10.29
CA TYR A 93 -2.07 0.47 9.30
C TYR A 93 -3.58 0.55 9.07
N LEU A 94 -4.25 -0.60 8.97
CA LEU A 94 -5.69 -0.67 8.74
C LEU A 94 -6.54 -0.26 9.94
N GLU A 95 -6.00 -0.39 11.15
CA GLU A 95 -6.65 -0.01 12.41
C GLU A 95 -6.47 1.48 12.71
N GLU A 96 -5.27 2.03 12.47
CA GLU A 96 -4.89 3.37 12.91
C GLU A 96 -4.90 4.44 11.82
N PHE A 97 -4.64 4.06 10.56
CA PHE A 97 -4.43 5.02 9.46
C PHE A 97 -5.55 5.00 8.42
N ALA A 98 -5.95 3.81 7.96
CA ALA A 98 -6.75 3.68 6.73
C ALA A 98 -8.12 4.39 6.77
N GLY A 99 -8.71 4.58 7.95
CA GLY A 99 -9.95 5.33 8.16
C GLY A 99 -9.77 6.72 8.78
N ASP A 100 -8.54 7.16 9.07
CA ASP A 100 -8.31 8.46 9.73
C ASP A 100 -8.32 9.61 8.72
N VAL A 101 -9.42 10.34 8.69
CA VAL A 101 -9.62 11.51 7.83
C VAL A 101 -8.57 12.60 8.08
N GLY A 102 -8.10 12.77 9.31
CA GLY A 102 -7.08 13.77 9.64
C GLY A 102 -5.69 13.40 9.12
N PHE A 103 -5.42 12.11 8.95
CA PHE A 103 -4.18 11.63 8.33
C PHE A 103 -4.26 11.79 6.81
N LEU A 104 -5.40 11.42 6.22
CA LEU A 104 -5.63 11.58 4.78
C LEU A 104 -5.59 13.04 4.35
N SER A 105 -6.15 13.97 5.14
CA SER A 105 -6.14 15.40 4.82
C SER A 105 -4.77 16.07 4.94
N LYS A 106 -3.87 15.52 5.76
CA LYS A 106 -2.47 15.95 5.88
C LYS A 106 -1.59 15.38 4.77
N SER A 107 -2.05 14.36 4.05
CA SER A 107 -1.28 13.72 2.99
C SER A 107 -1.44 14.47 1.68
N GLU A 108 -0.33 14.70 0.98
CA GLU A 108 -0.34 15.36 -0.32
C GLU A 108 -0.51 14.33 -1.44
N PRO A 109 -1.40 14.55 -2.42
CA PRO A 109 -1.46 13.72 -3.62
C PRO A 109 -0.10 13.71 -4.32
N ASN A 110 0.34 12.51 -4.66
CA ASN A 110 1.61 12.30 -5.31
C ASN A 110 1.39 11.59 -6.65
N GLN A 111 1.97 12.16 -7.71
CA GLN A 111 1.97 11.55 -9.04
C GLN A 111 3.16 10.63 -9.28
N GLU A 112 3.97 10.37 -8.24
CA GLU A 112 5.17 9.52 -8.31
C GLU A 112 4.85 8.15 -8.91
N SER A 113 5.27 8.00 -10.16
CA SER A 113 4.95 6.86 -11.02
C SER A 113 5.72 5.58 -10.64
N CYS A 114 6.79 5.70 -9.86
CA CYS A 114 7.66 4.59 -9.50
C CYS A 114 6.97 3.59 -8.56
N LEU A 115 6.32 4.07 -7.49
CA LEU A 115 5.58 3.21 -6.55
C LEU A 115 4.48 2.42 -7.27
N VAL A 116 3.75 3.07 -8.18
CA VAL A 116 2.74 2.40 -9.01
C VAL A 116 3.38 1.35 -9.91
N GLY A 117 4.53 1.64 -10.51
CA GLY A 117 5.30 0.69 -11.31
C GLY A 117 5.76 -0.54 -10.52
N VAL A 118 6.26 -0.33 -9.30
CA VAL A 118 6.66 -1.41 -8.38
C VAL A 118 5.45 -2.27 -8.02
N MET A 119 4.32 -1.66 -7.64
CA MET A 119 3.08 -2.38 -7.36
C MET A 119 2.60 -3.18 -8.58
N ASN A 120 2.68 -2.60 -9.78
CA ASN A 120 2.30 -3.29 -11.01
C ASN A 120 3.19 -4.52 -11.27
N GLY A 121 4.50 -4.40 -11.03
CA GLY A 121 5.45 -5.50 -11.11
C GLY A 121 5.18 -6.61 -10.09
N ILE A 122 4.88 -6.23 -8.83
CA ILE A 122 4.51 -7.18 -7.76
C ILE A 122 3.25 -7.96 -8.16
N VAL A 123 2.18 -7.27 -8.56
CA VAL A 123 0.93 -7.93 -8.93
C VAL A 123 1.11 -8.79 -10.19
N ALA A 124 1.84 -8.30 -11.20
CA ALA A 124 2.12 -9.08 -12.40
C ALA A 124 2.86 -10.40 -12.07
N LYS A 125 3.85 -10.34 -11.16
CA LYS A 125 4.55 -11.52 -10.67
C LYS A 125 3.63 -12.46 -9.90
N MET A 126 2.79 -11.92 -9.00
CA MET A 126 1.82 -12.71 -8.23
C MET A 126 0.83 -13.45 -9.13
N LEU A 127 0.43 -12.85 -10.25
CA LEU A 127 -0.51 -13.46 -11.21
C LEU A 127 0.18 -14.28 -12.31
N GLY A 128 1.51 -14.23 -12.42
CA GLY A 128 2.27 -14.87 -13.48
C GLY A 128 2.02 -14.30 -14.88
N ARG A 129 1.50 -13.06 -14.98
CA ARG A 129 1.22 -12.38 -16.25
C ARG A 129 1.24 -10.86 -16.10
N PRO A 130 1.46 -10.10 -17.19
CA PRO A 130 1.31 -8.65 -17.17
C PRO A 130 -0.10 -8.24 -16.72
N ILE A 131 -0.15 -7.18 -15.92
CA ILE A 131 -1.39 -6.53 -15.50
C ILE A 131 -1.21 -5.01 -15.62
N LYS A 132 -2.34 -4.29 -15.57
CA LYS A 132 -2.38 -2.85 -15.39
C LYS A 132 -3.13 -2.57 -14.10
N LEU A 133 -2.58 -1.69 -13.28
CA LEU A 133 -3.29 -1.12 -12.14
C LEU A 133 -4.21 0.01 -12.60
N ASP A 134 -5.44 -0.02 -12.10
CA ASP A 134 -6.47 0.97 -12.33
C ASP A 134 -6.64 1.85 -11.09
N ASP A 135 -7.03 3.12 -11.30
CA ASP A 135 -7.33 4.09 -10.24
C ASP A 135 -6.25 4.24 -9.17
N ALA A 136 -4.98 4.13 -9.59
CA ALA A 136 -3.83 4.27 -8.69
C ALA A 136 -3.79 5.68 -8.07
N LYS A 137 -3.69 5.73 -6.75
CA LYS A 137 -3.54 6.94 -5.95
C LYS A 137 -2.37 6.76 -5.01
N VAL A 138 -1.41 7.66 -5.11
CA VAL A 138 -0.28 7.75 -4.20
C VAL A 138 -0.41 9.05 -3.42
N PHE A 139 -0.07 8.99 -2.15
CA PHE A 139 -0.05 10.13 -1.26
C PHE A 139 1.26 10.12 -0.48
N SER A 140 1.74 11.30 -0.12
CA SER A 140 2.97 11.47 0.64
C SER A 140 2.77 12.36 1.86
N LEU A 141 3.50 12.02 2.91
CA LEU A 141 3.79 12.90 4.04
C LEU A 141 5.27 13.26 3.96
N SER A 142 5.58 14.34 3.23
CA SER A 142 6.94 14.71 2.85
C SER A 142 7.86 14.91 4.07
N GLU A 143 7.34 15.50 5.15
CA GLU A 143 8.05 15.68 6.43
C GLU A 143 8.58 14.34 7.00
N TYR A 144 7.83 13.25 6.80
CA TYR A 144 8.15 11.93 7.34
C TYR A 144 8.74 10.99 6.30
N ARG A 145 8.94 11.46 5.06
CA ARG A 145 9.40 10.66 3.93
C ARG A 145 8.61 9.35 3.78
N PHE A 146 7.31 9.46 4.05
CA PHE A 146 6.38 8.35 4.09
C PHE A 146 5.38 8.46 2.96
N PHE A 147 5.16 7.34 2.28
CA PHE A 147 4.28 7.24 1.13
C PHE A 147 3.25 6.16 1.40
N HIS A 148 2.01 6.41 0.99
CA HIS A 148 0.95 5.41 1.05
C HIS A 148 0.03 5.56 -0.15
N GLY A 149 -0.74 4.52 -0.42
CA GLY A 149 -1.62 4.57 -1.55
C GLY A 149 -2.45 3.34 -1.74
N CYS A 150 -3.25 3.40 -2.80
CA CYS A 150 -4.07 2.31 -3.25
C CYS A 150 -4.10 2.24 -4.77
N ALA A 151 -4.42 1.06 -5.28
CA ALA A 151 -4.84 0.89 -6.66
C ALA A 151 -5.81 -0.30 -6.73
N SER A 152 -6.37 -0.54 -7.90
CA SER A 152 -7.23 -1.69 -8.16
C SER A 152 -6.77 -2.49 -9.36
N PHE A 153 -7.15 -3.77 -9.42
CA PHE A 153 -6.95 -4.64 -10.58
C PHE A 153 -7.92 -5.83 -10.47
N GLU A 154 -8.59 -6.19 -11.56
CA GLU A 154 -9.46 -7.38 -11.64
C GLU A 154 -10.46 -7.54 -10.47
N GLY A 155 -11.04 -6.43 -10.02
CA GLY A 155 -11.98 -6.40 -8.89
C GLY A 155 -11.34 -6.56 -7.51
N ARG A 156 -10.01 -6.47 -7.42
CA ARG A 156 -9.21 -6.48 -6.18
C ARG A 156 -8.61 -5.11 -5.93
N VAL A 157 -8.32 -4.82 -4.68
CA VAL A 157 -7.66 -3.60 -4.21
C VAL A 157 -6.27 -3.97 -3.69
N ILE A 158 -5.26 -3.21 -4.10
CA ILE A 158 -3.97 -3.19 -3.44
C ILE A 158 -3.86 -1.93 -2.59
N LEU A 159 -3.47 -2.11 -1.32
CA LEU A 159 -3.04 -1.04 -0.44
C LEU A 159 -1.54 -1.17 -0.24
N PHE A 160 -0.83 -0.05 -0.15
CA PHE A 160 0.58 -0.07 0.16
C PHE A 160 0.99 1.13 0.98
N PHE A 161 2.08 0.97 1.72
CA PHE A 161 2.80 2.06 2.36
C PHE A 161 4.30 1.77 2.32
N TYR A 162 5.09 2.83 2.37
CA TYR A 162 6.53 2.79 2.11
C TYR A 162 7.22 3.91 2.88
N PHE A 163 8.33 3.58 3.54
CA PHE A 163 9.23 4.58 4.09
C PHE A 163 10.48 4.68 3.22
N GLU A 164 10.78 5.90 2.79
CA GLU A 164 11.96 6.19 1.95
C GLU A 164 13.27 5.96 2.70
N GLU A 165 13.30 6.26 3.99
CA GLU A 165 14.50 6.14 4.82
C GLU A 165 14.96 4.68 4.97
N GLU A 166 14.02 3.75 5.14
CA GLU A 166 14.28 2.31 5.23
C GLU A 166 14.30 1.60 3.88
N GLU A 167 14.01 2.32 2.79
CA GLU A 167 13.82 1.80 1.45
C GLU A 167 12.85 0.60 1.37
N THR A 168 11.90 0.57 2.30
CA THR A 168 11.09 -0.62 2.58
C THR A 168 9.62 -0.23 2.67
N GLY A 169 8.77 -1.07 2.10
CA GLY A 169 7.32 -0.92 2.20
C GLY A 169 6.60 -2.24 2.37
N ILE A 170 5.32 -2.13 2.71
CA ILE A 170 4.37 -3.25 2.79
C ILE A 170 3.28 -3.02 1.76
N PHE A 171 2.87 -4.10 1.11
CA PHE A 171 1.64 -4.13 0.32
C PHE A 171 0.66 -5.15 0.88
N LEU A 172 -0.62 -4.93 0.60
CA LEU A 172 -1.71 -5.83 0.90
C LEU A 172 -2.64 -5.93 -0.31
N VAL A 173 -3.04 -7.15 -0.69
CA VAL A 173 -4.04 -7.38 -1.75
C VAL A 173 -5.33 -7.94 -1.16
N MET A 174 -6.47 -7.30 -1.50
CA MET A 174 -7.79 -7.61 -0.97
C MET A 174 -8.86 -7.71 -2.07
N PRO A 175 -9.61 -8.82 -2.15
CA PRO A 175 -9.21 -10.14 -1.67
C PRO A 175 -7.93 -10.59 -2.39
N GLY A 176 -7.04 -11.30 -1.70
CA GLY A 176 -5.85 -11.88 -2.29
C GLY A 176 -6.14 -13.02 -3.26
N SER A 177 -5.09 -13.55 -3.86
CA SER A 177 -5.08 -14.59 -4.90
C SER A 177 -5.89 -15.84 -4.57
N LYS A 178 -5.97 -16.21 -3.29
CA LYS A 178 -6.68 -17.40 -2.78
C LYS A 178 -7.81 -17.07 -1.80
N GLY A 179 -8.35 -15.85 -1.85
CA GLY A 179 -9.52 -15.43 -1.05
C GLY A 179 -9.23 -14.95 0.39
N GLY A 180 -7.97 -14.98 0.86
CA GLY A 180 -7.50 -14.26 2.06
C GLY A 180 -6.75 -12.99 1.68
N VAL A 181 -6.30 -12.17 2.64
CA VAL A 181 -5.43 -11.01 2.33
C VAL A 181 -4.01 -11.52 2.05
N ASP A 182 -3.44 -11.16 0.90
CA ASP A 182 -2.02 -11.41 0.64
C ASP A 182 -1.22 -10.19 1.14
N VAL A 183 -0.23 -10.41 2.00
CA VAL A 183 0.65 -9.36 2.54
C VAL A 183 2.09 -9.66 2.17
N GLY A 184 2.84 -8.63 1.78
CA GLY A 184 4.26 -8.78 1.46
C GLY A 184 5.05 -7.52 1.73
N ARG A 185 6.35 -7.70 1.96
CA ARG A 185 7.33 -6.62 2.04
C ARG A 185 7.96 -6.42 0.67
N PHE A 186 8.24 -5.18 0.31
CA PHE A 186 8.98 -4.83 -0.89
C PHE A 186 10.04 -3.80 -0.57
N LYS A 187 11.06 -3.73 -1.43
CA LYS A 187 12.04 -2.64 -1.45
C LYS A 187 12.01 -1.95 -2.80
N ILE A 188 12.39 -0.69 -2.82
CA ILE A 188 12.65 0.04 -4.06
C ILE A 188 14.16 0.11 -4.23
N PRO A 189 14.73 -0.35 -5.37
CA PRO A 189 16.18 -0.32 -5.57
C PRO A 189 16.78 1.09 -5.50
N ASP A 190 18.05 1.18 -5.10
CA ASP A 190 18.85 2.41 -5.10
C ASP A 190 18.64 3.25 -6.39
N GLY A 191 18.52 4.57 -6.23
CA GLY A 191 18.39 5.52 -7.35
C GLY A 191 17.01 6.16 -7.49
N TRP A 192 16.14 6.04 -6.48
CA TRP A 192 15.00 6.94 -6.36
C TRP A 192 15.49 8.34 -5.97
N SER A 193 15.88 9.13 -6.96
CA SER A 193 16.02 10.56 -6.80
C SER A 193 14.66 11.18 -7.05
N ASP A 194 14.05 11.74 -6.00
CA ASP A 194 12.94 12.67 -6.14
C ASP A 194 13.38 13.78 -7.11
N PRO A 195 12.72 13.98 -8.27
CA PRO A 195 13.09 15.03 -9.20
C PRO A 195 12.96 16.44 -8.59
N LYS A 196 12.28 16.61 -7.44
CA LYS A 196 12.26 17.85 -6.67
C LYS A 196 13.50 18.08 -5.79
N LYS A 197 14.40 17.09 -5.69
CA LYS A 197 15.69 17.19 -4.98
C LYS A 197 16.86 17.58 -5.90
N ASN A 198 16.60 17.92 -7.17
CA ASN A 198 17.59 18.40 -8.15
C ASN A 198 17.29 19.83 -8.61
#